data_AF-A0A4R4PQM4-F1
#
_entry.id   AF-A0A4R4PQM4-F1
#
_cell.length_a   1.000
_cell.length_b   1.000
_cell.length_c   1.000
_cell.angle_alpha   90.00
_cell.angle_beta   90.00
_cell.angle_gamma   90.00
#
_symmetry.space_group_name_H-M   'P 1'
#
loop_
_entity.id
_entity.type
_entity.pdbx_description
1 polymer ?
#
loop_
_entity_poly.entity_id
_entity_poly.type
_entity_poly.pdbx_seq_one_letter_code
_entity_poly.pdbx_strand_id
1 'polypeptide(L)'
;MTTSVPDPVAITGCGVVSPAGAGLDALRALLDGETAANATPAAEDAEALPPIAVRTVPEIRLADYVGRKGTRRLDRMIGFTLVATRLALESAGAADDDALRARTGVAVGTTTGSVRSVYELAHSIFKPEVGYVPSRFPNSVMNSCAGQVAVWNAFQGVNSTLANGHASSASALRYARNAIRFGHATRVFVGGVEELSPQVAWGWHKSGTLTRDALLGEGCAMLVAEDPALVGDREVLAELLGAEVGYFDPRDRRITPARGLARSVTRLLERAGVPAGDVDLVSLGAASQQGARAVEEYGLRLALGELPTAIRVSDAVGDTYSASGALQAAAVLARWSGGSHPEERHALVTSLGTDGSVGCFLLRRPGA
;
A
#
# COMPACT_ATOMS: atom_id res chain seq x y z
N MET A 1 -9.55 -15.18 31.06
CA MET A 1 -10.04 -15.35 29.67
C MET A 1 -8.85 -15.77 28.84
N THR A 2 -8.78 -17.05 28.44
CA THR A 2 -7.77 -17.55 27.51
C THR A 2 -8.00 -16.84 26.18
N THR A 3 -7.16 -15.86 25.84
CA THR A 3 -7.21 -15.18 24.55
C THR A 3 -6.71 -16.17 23.51
N SER A 4 -7.64 -16.88 22.87
CA SER A 4 -7.33 -17.70 21.70
C SER A 4 -6.65 -16.82 20.66
N VAL A 5 -5.62 -17.34 20.00
CA VAL A 5 -4.97 -16.65 18.88
C VAL A 5 -6.07 -16.32 17.86
N PRO A 6 -6.27 -15.05 17.51
CA PRO A 6 -7.34 -14.65 16.63
C PRO A 6 -7.15 -15.21 15.22
N ASP A 7 -8.20 -15.81 14.64
CA ASP A 7 -8.13 -16.42 13.31
C ASP A 7 -7.54 -15.45 12.26
N PRO A 8 -6.63 -15.96 11.40
CA PRO A 8 -6.03 -15.18 10.33
C PRO A 8 -7.05 -14.85 9.25
N VAL A 9 -6.73 -13.85 8.43
CA VAL A 9 -7.47 -13.54 7.19
C VAL A 9 -6.66 -14.04 6.01
N ALA A 10 -7.30 -14.74 5.08
CA ALA A 10 -6.62 -15.26 3.90
C ALA A 10 -6.39 -14.14 2.88
N ILE A 11 -5.19 -14.05 2.33
CA ILE A 11 -4.88 -13.22 1.17
C ILE A 11 -4.85 -14.15 -0.05
N THR A 12 -5.84 -14.04 -0.92
CA THR A 12 -6.04 -14.96 -2.05
C THR A 12 -5.63 -14.37 -3.39
N GLY A 13 -5.52 -13.04 -3.48
CA GLY A 13 -5.12 -12.37 -4.71
C GLY A 13 -4.28 -11.13 -4.44
N CYS A 14 -3.41 -10.80 -5.40
CA CYS A 14 -2.60 -9.60 -5.38
C CYS A 14 -2.53 -9.00 -6.79
N GLY A 15 -2.74 -7.69 -6.89
CA GLY A 15 -2.52 -6.94 -8.11
C GLY A 15 -1.72 -5.69 -7.80
N VAL A 16 -0.80 -5.35 -8.71
CA VAL A 16 0.15 -4.27 -8.50
C VAL A 16 0.32 -3.44 -9.77
N VAL A 17 0.50 -2.15 -9.55
CA VAL A 17 0.94 -1.15 -10.53
C VAL A 17 2.13 -0.42 -9.90
N SER A 18 3.30 -0.53 -10.51
CA SER A 18 4.55 0.02 -9.99
C SER A 18 5.38 0.66 -11.10
N PRO A 19 6.53 1.26 -10.79
CA PRO A 19 7.48 1.73 -11.81
C PRO A 19 8.00 0.64 -12.76
N ALA A 20 7.77 -0.65 -12.47
CA ALA A 20 8.03 -1.76 -13.38
C ALA A 20 6.90 -2.00 -14.41
N GLY A 21 5.75 -1.35 -14.24
CA GLY A 21 4.51 -1.65 -14.97
C GLY A 21 3.47 -2.34 -14.08
N ALA A 22 2.57 -3.08 -14.71
CA ALA A 22 1.45 -3.73 -14.05
C ALA A 22 1.70 -5.24 -13.91
N GLY A 23 1.35 -5.82 -12.76
CA GLY A 23 1.47 -7.25 -12.48
C GLY A 23 2.62 -7.63 -11.56
N LEU A 24 2.44 -8.74 -10.85
CA LEU A 24 3.37 -9.22 -9.82
C LEU A 24 4.72 -9.66 -10.40
N ASP A 25 4.69 -10.28 -11.59
CA ASP A 25 5.92 -10.68 -12.31
C ASP A 25 6.80 -9.48 -12.68
N ALA A 26 6.19 -8.38 -13.13
CA ALA A 26 6.92 -7.16 -13.44
C ALA A 26 7.59 -6.58 -12.19
N LEU A 27 6.88 -6.56 -11.05
CA LEU A 27 7.46 -6.15 -9.78
C LEU A 27 8.61 -7.09 -9.36
N ARG A 28 8.45 -8.41 -9.48
CA ARG A 28 9.51 -9.39 -9.15
C ARG A 28 10.76 -9.13 -9.98
N ALA A 29 10.63 -9.04 -11.31
CA ALA A 29 11.75 -8.79 -12.21
C ALA A 29 12.48 -7.47 -11.90
N LEU A 30 11.77 -6.45 -11.42
CA LEU A 30 12.39 -5.21 -10.95
C LEU A 30 13.17 -5.42 -9.64
N LEU A 31 12.60 -6.13 -8.67
CA LEU A 31 13.24 -6.40 -7.38
C LEU A 31 14.46 -7.29 -7.49
N ASP A 32 14.45 -8.23 -8.43
CA ASP A 32 15.58 -9.14 -8.72
C ASP A 32 16.66 -8.48 -9.60
N GLY A 33 16.43 -7.24 -10.06
CA GLY A 33 17.38 -6.48 -10.88
C GLY A 33 17.44 -6.92 -12.35
N GLU A 34 16.49 -7.74 -12.80
CA GLU A 34 16.38 -8.20 -14.19
C GLU A 34 15.88 -7.08 -15.12
N THR A 35 15.15 -6.11 -14.56
CA THR A 35 14.64 -4.94 -15.28
C THR A 35 14.93 -3.65 -14.53
N ALA A 36 15.08 -2.55 -15.27
CA ALA A 36 15.22 -1.23 -14.68
C ALA A 36 13.83 -0.61 -14.45
N ALA A 37 13.64 0.04 -13.30
CA ALA A 37 12.43 0.82 -13.07
C ALA A 37 12.34 1.96 -14.09
N ASN A 38 11.12 2.22 -14.56
CA ASN A 38 10.86 3.38 -15.38
C ASN A 38 11.27 4.67 -14.64
N ALA A 39 11.99 5.53 -15.33
CA ALA A 39 12.50 6.79 -14.81
C ALA A 39 12.13 7.89 -15.80
N THR A 40 11.41 8.90 -15.35
CA THR A 40 11.19 10.11 -16.13
C THR A 40 12.38 11.05 -15.88
N PRO A 41 13.08 11.53 -16.92
CA PRO A 41 14.09 12.57 -16.77
C PRO A 41 13.48 13.85 -16.18
N ALA A 42 14.27 14.62 -15.42
CA ALA A 42 13.88 15.98 -15.05
C ALA A 42 13.68 16.83 -16.32
N ALA A 43 12.53 17.50 -16.44
CA ALA A 43 12.23 18.45 -17.52
C ALA A 43 12.41 19.89 -17.02
N GLU A 44 12.51 20.88 -17.91
CA GLU A 44 12.77 22.30 -17.58
C GLU A 44 11.55 23.23 -17.79
N ASP A 45 10.31 22.73 -17.73
CA ASP A 45 9.10 23.57 -17.78
C ASP A 45 8.59 23.92 -16.38
N ALA A 46 7.76 24.95 -16.20
CA ALA A 46 7.26 25.35 -14.86
C ALA A 46 6.39 24.29 -14.15
N GLU A 47 5.96 23.24 -14.87
CA GLU A 47 5.35 21.99 -14.38
C GLU A 47 6.38 20.87 -14.13
N ALA A 48 7.67 21.19 -14.13
CA ALA A 48 8.75 20.25 -13.92
C ALA A 48 8.82 19.76 -12.49
N LEU A 49 9.34 18.54 -12.36
CA LEU A 49 9.77 17.98 -11.09
C LEU A 49 10.93 18.82 -10.51
N PRO A 50 11.03 18.96 -9.18
CA PRO A 50 12.22 19.50 -8.54
C PRO A 50 13.45 18.63 -8.83
N PRO A 51 14.68 19.09 -8.54
CA PRO A 51 15.91 18.32 -8.74
C PRO A 51 16.02 17.17 -7.72
N ILE A 52 15.15 16.18 -7.86
CA ILE A 52 15.04 14.98 -7.05
C ILE A 52 14.85 13.78 -7.97
N ALA A 53 15.39 12.62 -7.59
CA ALA A 53 15.17 11.40 -8.34
C ALA A 53 13.72 10.91 -8.18
N VAL A 54 13.14 10.41 -9.26
CA VAL A 54 11.78 9.88 -9.27
C VAL A 54 11.68 8.53 -9.97
N ARG A 55 10.73 7.70 -9.52
CA ARG A 55 10.27 6.49 -10.20
C ARG A 55 8.79 6.65 -10.53
N THR A 56 8.47 6.65 -11.81
CA THR A 56 7.11 6.84 -12.30
C THR A 56 6.59 5.54 -12.89
N VAL A 57 5.31 5.26 -12.68
CA VAL A 57 4.64 4.16 -13.37
C VAL A 57 4.65 4.48 -14.87
N PRO A 58 5.00 3.53 -15.76
CA PRO A 58 4.90 3.76 -17.19
C PRO A 58 3.46 4.09 -17.61
N GLU A 59 3.25 4.54 -18.86
CA GLU A 59 1.90 4.79 -19.33
C GLU A 59 1.09 3.47 -19.36
N ILE A 60 -0.01 3.44 -18.61
CA ILE A 60 -0.94 2.31 -18.57
C ILE A 60 -2.24 2.71 -19.23
N ARG A 61 -2.59 2.01 -20.30
CA ARG A 61 -3.85 2.19 -21.01
C ARG A 61 -4.97 1.50 -20.25
N LEU A 62 -5.71 2.26 -19.42
CA LEU A 62 -6.82 1.75 -18.59
C LEU A 62 -7.84 0.91 -19.36
N ALA A 63 -8.10 1.27 -20.62
CA ALA A 63 -9.07 0.58 -21.46
C ALA A 63 -8.76 -0.91 -21.68
N ASP A 64 -7.48 -1.30 -21.57
CA ASP A 64 -7.03 -2.67 -21.79
C ASP A 64 -7.30 -3.57 -20.57
N TYR A 65 -7.55 -2.96 -19.40
CA TYR A 65 -7.81 -3.67 -18.13
C TYR A 65 -9.28 -3.60 -17.71
N VAL A 66 -9.93 -2.44 -17.87
CA VAL A 66 -11.28 -2.19 -17.33
C VAL A 66 -12.31 -1.74 -18.38
N GLY A 67 -11.93 -1.81 -19.66
CA GLY A 67 -12.78 -1.41 -20.79
C GLY A 67 -12.80 0.10 -21.05
N ARG A 68 -13.39 0.51 -22.19
CA ARG A 68 -13.34 1.92 -22.65
C ARG A 68 -14.34 2.86 -21.99
N LYS A 69 -15.45 2.33 -21.47
CA LYS A 69 -16.57 3.15 -20.98
C LYS A 69 -16.15 3.85 -19.68
N GLY A 70 -16.28 5.17 -19.62
CA GLY A 70 -16.03 5.95 -18.40
C GLY A 70 -14.56 6.30 -18.09
N THR A 71 -13.58 5.62 -18.69
CA THR A 71 -12.16 5.76 -18.32
C THR A 71 -11.55 7.13 -18.63
N ARG A 72 -12.05 7.84 -19.65
CA ARG A 72 -11.53 9.17 -20.05
C ARG A 72 -11.61 10.26 -18.97
N ARG A 73 -12.45 10.06 -17.94
CA ARG A 73 -12.69 11.06 -16.89
C ARG A 73 -11.93 10.75 -15.61
N LEU A 74 -11.29 9.59 -15.51
CA LEU A 74 -10.60 9.15 -14.30
C LEU A 74 -9.22 9.78 -14.24
N ASP A 75 -8.78 10.10 -13.02
CA ASP A 75 -7.40 10.49 -12.79
C ASP A 75 -6.47 9.26 -12.77
N ARG A 76 -5.17 9.55 -12.64
CA ARG A 76 -4.10 8.55 -12.64
C ARG A 76 -4.20 7.63 -11.42
N MET A 77 -4.50 8.19 -10.25
CA MET A 77 -4.65 7.46 -8.99
C MET A 77 -5.76 6.40 -9.06
N ILE A 78 -6.96 6.79 -9.50
CA ILE A 78 -8.10 5.88 -9.75
C ILE A 78 -7.69 4.84 -10.80
N GLY A 79 -7.02 5.27 -11.86
CA GLY A 79 -6.53 4.38 -12.90
C GLY A 79 -5.66 3.24 -12.36
N PHE A 80 -4.67 3.58 -11.53
CA PHE A 80 -3.81 2.59 -10.86
C PHE A 80 -4.61 1.64 -9.99
N THR A 81 -5.52 2.18 -9.17
CA THR A 81 -6.30 1.37 -8.23
C THR A 81 -7.25 0.41 -8.95
N LEU A 82 -7.87 0.83 -10.06
CA LEU A 82 -8.72 -0.03 -10.89
C LEU A 82 -7.92 -1.14 -11.58
N VAL A 83 -6.75 -0.82 -12.14
CA VAL A 83 -5.86 -1.81 -12.78
C VAL A 83 -5.35 -2.82 -11.74
N ALA A 84 -4.83 -2.35 -10.60
CA ALA A 84 -4.39 -3.22 -9.51
C ALA A 84 -5.53 -4.10 -8.98
N THR A 85 -6.75 -3.55 -8.86
CA THR A 85 -7.92 -4.34 -8.45
C THR A 85 -8.27 -5.41 -9.48
N ARG A 86 -8.23 -5.09 -10.78
CA ARG A 86 -8.49 -6.07 -11.85
C ARG A 86 -7.50 -7.23 -11.79
N LEU A 87 -6.21 -6.93 -11.63
CA LEU A 87 -5.16 -7.95 -11.51
C LEU A 87 -5.32 -8.77 -10.23
N ALA A 88 -5.71 -8.14 -9.12
CA ALA A 88 -5.99 -8.85 -7.87
C ALA A 88 -7.19 -9.81 -7.99
N LEU A 89 -8.24 -9.39 -8.71
CA LEU A 89 -9.40 -10.23 -9.03
C LEU A 89 -8.99 -11.45 -9.87
N GLU A 90 -8.17 -11.24 -10.91
CA GLU A 90 -7.64 -12.32 -11.75
C GLU A 90 -6.79 -13.29 -10.94
N SER A 91 -5.89 -12.76 -10.10
CA SER A 91 -5.03 -13.54 -9.22
C SER A 91 -5.83 -14.36 -8.19
N ALA A 92 -6.94 -13.84 -7.66
CA ALA A 92 -7.74 -14.54 -6.64
C ALA A 92 -8.57 -15.71 -7.18
N GLY A 93 -8.77 -15.81 -8.50
CA GLY A 93 -9.59 -16.86 -9.12
C GLY A 93 -11.01 -16.96 -8.57
N ALA A 94 -11.54 -15.88 -7.97
CA ALA A 94 -12.79 -15.93 -7.23
C ALA A 94 -14.02 -15.90 -8.17
N ALA A 95 -15.06 -16.65 -7.81
CA ALA A 95 -16.37 -16.47 -8.42
C ALA A 95 -16.88 -15.04 -8.16
N ASP A 96 -17.65 -14.50 -9.09
CA ASP A 96 -18.20 -13.14 -9.01
C ASP A 96 -19.72 -13.17 -9.23
N ASP A 97 -20.46 -13.47 -8.16
CA ASP A 97 -21.92 -13.42 -8.13
C ASP A 97 -22.45 -12.24 -7.29
N ASP A 98 -23.74 -11.96 -7.42
CA ASP A 98 -24.39 -10.84 -6.73
C ASP A 98 -24.33 -10.97 -5.20
N ALA A 99 -24.42 -12.18 -4.66
CA ALA A 99 -24.41 -12.40 -3.22
C ALA A 99 -23.03 -12.11 -2.62
N LEU A 100 -21.96 -12.48 -3.32
CA LEU A 100 -20.61 -12.17 -2.92
C LEU A 100 -20.29 -10.69 -3.11
N ARG A 101 -20.73 -10.06 -4.20
CA ARG A 101 -20.59 -8.60 -4.41
C ARG A 101 -21.27 -7.79 -3.31
N ALA A 102 -22.44 -8.25 -2.85
CA ALA A 102 -23.18 -7.61 -1.76
C ALA A 102 -22.39 -7.55 -0.44
N ARG A 103 -21.46 -8.49 -0.22
CA ARG A 103 -20.58 -8.54 0.96
C ARG A 103 -19.10 -8.31 0.66
N THR A 104 -18.77 -7.86 -0.54
CA THR A 104 -17.41 -7.47 -0.91
C THR A 104 -17.22 -6.01 -0.57
N GLY A 105 -16.26 -5.70 0.29
CA GLY A 105 -15.88 -4.34 0.66
C GLY A 105 -14.61 -3.85 -0.05
N VAL A 106 -14.27 -2.59 0.18
CA VAL A 106 -13.09 -1.90 -0.33
C VAL A 106 -12.46 -1.06 0.77
N ALA A 107 -11.15 -1.16 0.96
CA ALA A 107 -10.37 -0.38 1.91
C ALA A 107 -9.06 0.11 1.26
N VAL A 108 -8.94 1.40 0.97
CA VAL A 108 -7.76 1.95 0.29
C VAL A 108 -7.01 2.91 1.20
N GLY A 109 -5.70 2.69 1.36
CA GLY A 109 -4.79 3.62 2.01
C GLY A 109 -4.36 4.74 1.07
N THR A 110 -4.76 5.97 1.38
CA THR A 110 -4.22 7.20 0.77
C THR A 110 -4.46 8.37 1.72
N THR A 111 -3.44 9.20 1.93
CA THR A 111 -3.50 10.31 2.90
C THR A 111 -3.91 11.62 2.25
N THR A 112 -3.40 11.88 1.05
CA THR A 112 -3.64 13.15 0.35
C THR A 112 -4.67 13.03 -0.76
N GLY A 113 -4.98 11.80 -1.22
CA GLY A 113 -5.66 11.60 -2.49
C GLY A 113 -4.87 12.20 -3.66
N SER A 114 -5.54 12.44 -4.79
CA SER A 114 -4.92 13.09 -5.95
C SER A 114 -4.72 14.58 -5.71
N VAL A 115 -3.54 14.96 -5.24
CA VAL A 115 -3.14 16.37 -5.06
C VAL A 115 -3.23 17.14 -6.38
N ARG A 116 -2.91 16.47 -7.51
CA ARG A 116 -3.03 17.06 -8.84
C ARG A 116 -4.49 17.39 -9.15
N SER A 117 -5.42 16.46 -8.96
CA SER A 117 -6.84 16.68 -9.22
C SER A 117 -7.42 17.78 -8.34
N VAL A 118 -7.03 17.82 -7.05
CA VAL A 118 -7.42 18.90 -6.13
C VAL A 118 -6.88 20.25 -6.62
N TYR A 119 -5.62 20.31 -7.01
CA TYR A 119 -5.00 21.53 -7.55
C TYR A 119 -5.68 22.00 -8.83
N GLU A 120 -5.85 21.14 -9.84
CA GLU A 120 -6.46 21.49 -11.12
C GLU A 120 -7.92 21.97 -10.92
N LEU A 121 -8.67 21.29 -10.05
CA LEU A 121 -10.04 21.69 -9.73
C LEU A 121 -10.07 23.08 -9.08
N ALA A 122 -9.29 23.29 -8.02
CA ALA A 122 -9.22 24.58 -7.34
C ALA A 122 -8.76 25.69 -8.30
N HIS A 123 -7.75 25.41 -9.12
CA HIS A 123 -7.25 26.34 -10.13
C HIS A 123 -8.35 26.75 -11.10
N SER A 124 -9.15 25.80 -11.60
CA SER A 124 -10.26 26.09 -12.52
C SER A 124 -11.40 26.90 -11.89
N ILE A 125 -11.58 26.82 -10.57
CA ILE A 125 -12.59 27.60 -9.83
C ILE A 125 -12.13 29.04 -9.65
N PHE A 126 -10.86 29.25 -9.26
CA PHE A 126 -10.34 30.59 -8.96
C PHE A 126 -9.82 31.34 -10.20
N LYS A 127 -9.66 30.66 -11.34
CA LYS A 127 -9.27 31.24 -12.63
C LYS A 127 -10.35 30.97 -13.69
N PRO A 128 -11.33 31.87 -13.84
CA PRO A 128 -12.44 31.67 -14.77
C PRO A 128 -12.02 31.35 -16.21
N GLU A 129 -10.87 31.86 -16.65
CA GLU A 129 -10.29 31.62 -17.97
C GLU A 129 -9.88 30.16 -18.22
N VAL A 130 -9.68 29.36 -17.16
CA VAL A 130 -9.32 27.93 -17.26
C VAL A 130 -10.55 27.06 -17.55
N GLY A 131 -11.74 27.50 -17.12
CA GLY A 131 -12.99 26.79 -17.29
C GLY A 131 -13.19 25.62 -16.32
N TYR A 132 -14.24 25.70 -15.50
CA TYR A 132 -14.61 24.65 -14.56
C TYR A 132 -15.29 23.45 -15.25
N VAL A 133 -14.82 22.23 -14.95
CA VAL A 133 -15.40 20.98 -15.49
C VAL A 133 -15.99 20.16 -14.33
N PRO A 134 -17.32 20.21 -14.10
CA PRO A 134 -17.96 19.55 -12.96
C PRO A 134 -17.67 18.05 -12.84
N SER A 135 -17.49 17.36 -13.97
CA SER A 135 -17.23 15.92 -13.99
C SER A 135 -15.86 15.52 -13.45
N ARG A 136 -14.95 16.47 -13.17
CA ARG A 136 -13.65 16.19 -12.54
C ARG A 136 -13.70 16.25 -11.00
N PHE A 137 -14.76 16.81 -10.42
CA PHE A 137 -14.92 16.88 -8.97
C PHE A 137 -14.80 15.51 -8.26
N PRO A 138 -15.35 14.40 -8.80
CA PRO A 138 -15.21 13.10 -8.14
C PRO A 138 -13.76 12.61 -8.00
N ASN A 139 -12.82 13.14 -8.79
CA ASN A 139 -11.41 12.77 -8.70
C ASN A 139 -10.70 13.48 -7.54
N SER A 140 -11.17 14.66 -7.14
CA SER A 140 -10.53 15.47 -6.10
C SER A 140 -10.89 15.06 -4.67
N VAL A 141 -11.86 14.17 -4.49
CA VAL A 141 -12.23 13.68 -3.15
C VAL A 141 -11.34 12.50 -2.77
N MET A 142 -10.86 12.48 -1.53
CA MET A 142 -9.88 11.49 -1.06
C MET A 142 -10.38 10.04 -1.21
N ASN A 143 -11.69 9.81 -1.07
CA ASN A 143 -12.29 8.49 -1.21
C ASN A 143 -12.56 8.04 -2.66
N SER A 144 -12.11 8.80 -3.65
CA SER A 144 -12.38 8.53 -5.07
C SER A 144 -11.92 7.14 -5.50
N CYS A 145 -10.72 6.72 -5.10
CA CYS A 145 -10.16 5.41 -5.48
C CYS A 145 -11.01 4.25 -4.94
N ALA A 146 -11.35 4.27 -3.65
CA ALA A 146 -12.17 3.23 -3.03
C ALA A 146 -13.62 3.25 -3.59
N GLY A 147 -14.19 4.43 -3.82
CA GLY A 147 -15.50 4.60 -4.43
C GLY A 147 -15.56 4.07 -5.86
N GLN A 148 -14.55 4.37 -6.68
CA GLN A 148 -14.50 3.94 -8.08
C GLN A 148 -14.31 2.43 -8.19
N VAL A 149 -13.50 1.80 -7.33
CA VAL A 149 -13.42 0.33 -7.28
C VAL A 149 -14.79 -0.29 -7.01
N ALA A 150 -15.54 0.24 -6.02
CA ALA A 150 -16.86 -0.29 -5.70
C ALA A 150 -17.85 -0.10 -6.86
N VAL A 151 -17.87 1.08 -7.48
CA VAL A 151 -18.75 1.38 -8.62
C VAL A 151 -18.43 0.48 -9.83
N TRP A 152 -17.15 0.29 -10.15
CA TRP A 152 -16.73 -0.46 -11.34
C TRP A 152 -17.03 -1.95 -11.23
N ASN A 153 -16.95 -2.50 -10.02
CA ASN A 153 -17.12 -3.94 -9.76
C ASN A 153 -18.47 -4.26 -9.09
N ALA A 154 -19.35 -3.26 -8.96
CA ALA A 154 -20.64 -3.38 -8.27
C ALA A 154 -20.52 -3.96 -6.84
N PHE A 155 -19.45 -3.62 -6.12
CA PHE A 155 -19.28 -4.02 -4.72
C PHE A 155 -20.16 -3.17 -3.82
N GLN A 156 -20.84 -3.81 -2.86
CA GLN A 156 -21.84 -3.15 -2.01
C GLN A 156 -21.56 -3.30 -0.51
N GLY A 157 -20.45 -3.93 -0.14
CA GLY A 157 -20.00 -4.02 1.25
C GLY A 157 -19.40 -2.70 1.76
N VAL A 158 -18.67 -2.80 2.87
CA VAL A 158 -18.00 -1.65 3.48
C VAL A 158 -17.06 -0.94 2.48
N ASN A 159 -17.03 0.39 2.49
CA ASN A 159 -16.15 1.19 1.63
C ASN A 159 -15.45 2.25 2.46
N SER A 160 -14.12 2.26 2.49
CA SER A 160 -13.36 3.19 3.33
C SER A 160 -12.03 3.58 2.72
N THR A 161 -11.64 4.83 3.01
CA THR A 161 -10.32 5.36 2.71
C THR A 161 -9.62 5.73 4.01
N LEU A 162 -8.39 5.25 4.18
CA LEU A 162 -7.63 5.38 5.40
C LEU A 162 -6.43 6.29 5.15
N ALA A 163 -6.36 7.39 5.90
CA ALA A 163 -5.34 8.42 5.81
C ALA A 163 -4.49 8.44 7.08
N ASN A 164 -3.30 7.86 7.02
CA ASN A 164 -2.37 7.76 8.16
C ASN A 164 -0.90 7.79 7.71
N GLY A 165 -0.58 8.63 6.72
CA GLY A 165 0.75 8.75 6.13
C GLY A 165 1.27 7.43 5.58
N HIS A 166 2.54 7.12 5.85
CA HIS A 166 3.16 5.83 5.49
C HIS A 166 2.43 4.63 6.11
N ALA A 167 1.74 4.79 7.24
CA ALA A 167 0.98 3.71 7.89
C ALA A 167 -0.45 3.52 7.33
N SER A 168 -0.82 4.19 6.24
CA SER A 168 -2.15 4.11 5.63
C SER A 168 -2.51 2.70 5.16
N SER A 169 -1.59 2.02 4.47
CA SER A 169 -1.81 0.64 4.00
C SER A 169 -1.99 -0.34 5.18
N ALA A 170 -1.19 -0.21 6.24
CA ALA A 170 -1.37 -1.01 7.46
C ALA A 170 -2.71 -0.72 8.16
N SER A 171 -3.16 0.55 8.13
CA SER A 171 -4.48 0.95 8.65
C SER A 171 -5.61 0.33 7.83
N ALA A 172 -5.48 0.29 6.50
CA ALA A 172 -6.44 -0.34 5.60
C ALA A 172 -6.51 -1.85 5.81
N LEU A 173 -5.36 -2.53 5.96
CA LEU A 173 -5.28 -3.95 6.30
C LEU A 173 -5.93 -4.27 7.65
N ARG A 174 -5.68 -3.45 8.68
CA ARG A 174 -6.33 -3.58 9.98
C ARG A 174 -7.85 -3.40 9.87
N TYR A 175 -8.29 -2.42 9.09
CA TYR A 175 -9.72 -2.18 8.84
C TYR A 175 -10.36 -3.38 8.14
N ALA A 176 -9.77 -3.86 7.04
CA ALA A 176 -10.25 -5.01 6.28
C ALA A 176 -10.35 -6.27 7.16
N ARG A 177 -9.30 -6.55 7.93
CA ARG A 177 -9.28 -7.67 8.88
C ARG A 177 -10.41 -7.56 9.90
N ASN A 178 -10.63 -6.39 10.49
CA ASN A 178 -11.72 -6.21 11.45
C ASN A 178 -13.09 -6.33 10.78
N ALA A 179 -13.27 -5.76 9.59
CA ALA A 179 -14.52 -5.86 8.84
C ALA A 179 -14.89 -7.34 8.56
N ILE A 180 -13.90 -8.16 8.21
CA ILE A 180 -14.10 -9.59 8.00
C ILE A 180 -14.41 -10.31 9.31
N ARG A 181 -13.57 -10.12 10.33
CA ARG A 181 -13.67 -10.85 11.60
C ARG A 181 -14.94 -10.52 12.40
N PHE A 182 -15.50 -9.32 12.24
CA PHE A 182 -16.76 -8.94 12.87
C PHE A 182 -17.98 -9.16 11.96
N GLY A 183 -17.79 -9.82 10.80
CA GLY A 183 -18.89 -10.20 9.90
C GLY A 183 -19.50 -9.05 9.10
N HIS A 184 -18.85 -7.89 9.02
CA HIS A 184 -19.28 -6.76 8.20
C HIS A 184 -18.99 -6.93 6.71
N ALA A 185 -18.04 -7.80 6.37
CA ALA A 185 -17.71 -8.21 5.00
C ALA A 185 -17.21 -9.66 5.03
N THR A 186 -17.24 -10.36 3.89
CA THR A 186 -16.56 -11.66 3.75
C THR A 186 -15.38 -11.63 2.81
N ARG A 187 -15.28 -10.58 2.00
CA ARG A 187 -14.15 -10.26 1.15
C ARG A 187 -13.92 -8.75 1.19
N VAL A 188 -12.68 -8.32 1.24
CA VAL A 188 -12.32 -6.90 1.15
C VAL A 188 -11.14 -6.74 0.19
N PHE A 189 -11.32 -5.89 -0.82
CA PHE A 189 -10.22 -5.39 -1.63
C PHE A 189 -9.47 -4.34 -0.83
N VAL A 190 -8.24 -4.63 -0.43
CA VAL A 190 -7.49 -3.82 0.51
C VAL A 190 -6.10 -3.51 0.01
N GLY A 191 -5.66 -2.26 0.14
CA GLY A 191 -4.36 -1.86 -0.38
C GLY A 191 -4.04 -0.40 -0.14
N GLY A 192 -3.21 0.16 -1.03
CA GLY A 192 -2.81 1.56 -0.99
C GLY A 192 -2.43 2.08 -2.36
N VAL A 193 -2.55 3.39 -2.53
CA VAL A 193 -2.25 4.08 -3.79
C VAL A 193 -1.63 5.45 -3.51
N GLU A 194 -0.66 5.82 -4.34
CA GLU A 194 -0.10 7.16 -4.41
C GLU A 194 0.23 7.51 -5.85
N GLU A 195 -0.05 8.75 -6.26
CA GLU A 195 0.36 9.28 -7.56
C GLU A 195 1.51 10.27 -7.38
N LEU A 196 2.39 10.34 -8.38
CA LEU A 196 3.45 11.33 -8.40
C LEU A 196 3.04 12.45 -9.34
N SER A 197 3.01 13.66 -8.79
CA SER A 197 2.76 14.88 -9.54
C SER A 197 3.81 15.93 -9.19
N PRO A 198 4.03 16.94 -10.05
CA PRO A 198 4.92 18.05 -9.73
C PRO A 198 4.57 18.73 -8.40
N GLN A 199 3.29 18.86 -8.08
CA GLN A 199 2.79 19.44 -6.84
C GLN A 199 3.25 18.64 -5.61
N VAL A 200 3.11 17.30 -5.67
CA VAL A 200 3.57 16.39 -4.61
C VAL A 200 5.09 16.45 -4.48
N ALA A 201 5.81 16.36 -5.61
CA ALA A 201 7.27 16.36 -5.61
C ALA A 201 7.84 17.67 -5.04
N TRP A 202 7.31 18.83 -5.44
CA TRP A 202 7.70 20.13 -4.88
C TRP A 202 7.33 20.26 -3.40
N GLY A 203 6.18 19.73 -2.98
CA GLY A 203 5.78 19.70 -1.57
C GLY A 203 6.81 18.97 -0.71
N TRP A 204 7.23 17.77 -1.12
CA TRP A 204 8.27 17.01 -0.44
C TRP A 204 9.65 17.65 -0.53
N HIS A 205 10.03 18.19 -1.68
CA HIS A 205 11.31 18.88 -1.83
C HIS A 205 11.42 20.11 -0.91
N LYS A 206 10.34 20.87 -0.77
CA LYS A 206 10.28 22.07 0.09
C LYS A 206 10.07 21.77 1.57
N SER A 207 9.69 20.55 1.95
CA SER A 207 9.50 20.20 3.36
C SER A 207 10.81 20.22 4.16
N GLY A 208 11.96 20.07 3.47
CA GLY A 208 13.27 19.97 4.10
C GLY A 208 13.51 18.65 4.83
N THR A 209 12.59 17.67 4.73
CA THR A 209 12.67 16.39 5.45
C THR A 209 13.39 15.30 4.68
N LEU A 210 13.65 15.50 3.40
CA LEU A 210 14.21 14.48 2.51
C LEU A 210 15.73 14.37 2.63
N THR A 211 16.28 13.18 2.38
CA THR A 211 17.73 12.98 2.22
C THR A 211 18.20 13.53 0.87
N ARG A 212 19.53 13.67 0.69
CA ARG A 212 20.10 14.17 -0.57
C ARG A 212 19.88 13.23 -1.75
N ASP A 213 19.86 11.94 -1.47
CA ASP A 213 19.65 10.82 -2.38
C ASP A 213 18.18 10.33 -2.40
N ALA A 214 17.26 11.17 -1.91
CA ALA A 214 15.85 10.85 -1.87
C ALA A 214 15.31 10.45 -3.26
N LEU A 215 14.54 9.38 -3.27
CA LEU A 215 13.86 8.83 -4.43
C LEU A 215 12.36 8.86 -4.16
N LEU A 216 11.59 9.63 -4.93
CA LEU A 216 10.12 9.63 -4.83
C LEU A 216 9.53 8.62 -5.81
N GLY A 217 8.42 8.01 -5.43
CA GLY A 217 7.74 7.01 -6.24
C GLY A 217 6.24 7.23 -6.33
N GLU A 218 5.62 6.52 -7.26
CA GLU A 218 4.19 6.30 -7.31
C GLU A 218 3.86 4.84 -7.58
N GLY A 219 2.63 4.44 -7.26
CA GLY A 219 2.18 3.09 -7.50
C GLY A 219 0.95 2.73 -6.68
N CYS A 220 0.48 1.50 -6.89
CA CYS A 220 -0.64 0.92 -6.20
C CYS A 220 -0.43 -0.57 -6.03
N ALA A 221 -0.82 -1.11 -4.88
CA ALA A 221 -1.06 -2.53 -4.74
C ALA A 221 -2.41 -2.75 -4.06
N MET A 222 -3.15 -3.73 -4.55
CA MET A 222 -4.44 -4.18 -4.01
C MET A 222 -4.35 -5.68 -3.73
N LEU A 223 -4.80 -6.08 -2.56
CA LEU A 223 -4.89 -7.45 -2.08
C LEU A 223 -6.35 -7.85 -1.95
N VAL A 224 -6.63 -9.14 -2.16
CA VAL A 224 -7.94 -9.73 -1.88
C VAL A 224 -7.87 -10.42 -0.53
N ALA A 225 -8.44 -9.79 0.49
CA ALA A 225 -8.53 -10.33 1.85
C ALA A 225 -9.88 -11.02 2.03
N GLU A 226 -9.90 -12.27 2.47
CA GLU A 226 -11.11 -13.10 2.59
C GLU A 226 -11.20 -13.79 3.95
N ASP A 227 -12.44 -14.02 4.38
CA ASP A 227 -12.73 -15.01 5.40
C ASP A 227 -12.17 -16.37 4.95
N PRO A 228 -11.31 -17.04 5.75
CA PRO A 228 -10.78 -18.36 5.39
C PRO A 228 -11.86 -19.38 5.03
N ALA A 229 -13.05 -19.29 5.63
CA ALA A 229 -14.17 -20.19 5.32
C ALA A 229 -14.73 -20.04 3.89
N LEU A 230 -14.44 -18.92 3.21
CA LEU A 230 -14.87 -18.63 1.84
C LEU A 230 -13.85 -19.08 0.78
N VAL A 231 -12.61 -19.39 1.18
CA VAL A 231 -11.52 -19.65 0.23
C VAL A 231 -11.77 -20.93 -0.56
N GLY A 232 -12.17 -22.01 0.12
CA GLY A 232 -12.32 -23.33 -0.48
C GLY A 232 -10.98 -23.88 -0.95
N ASP A 233 -10.94 -24.47 -2.15
CA ASP A 233 -9.72 -25.05 -2.76
C ASP A 233 -8.84 -24.01 -3.50
N ARG A 234 -9.19 -22.72 -3.42
CA ARG A 234 -8.42 -21.66 -4.07
C ARG A 234 -7.07 -21.49 -3.39
N GLU A 235 -6.08 -21.07 -4.17
CA GLU A 235 -4.76 -20.75 -3.66
C GLU A 235 -4.84 -19.60 -2.64
N VAL A 236 -4.19 -19.79 -1.50
CA VAL A 236 -3.90 -18.72 -0.56
C VAL A 236 -2.47 -18.27 -0.84
N LEU A 237 -2.26 -16.98 -1.05
CA LEU A 237 -0.93 -16.40 -1.27
C LEU A 237 -0.21 -16.15 0.07
N ALA A 238 -0.97 -15.73 1.08
CA ALA A 238 -0.50 -15.51 2.44
C ALA A 238 -1.67 -15.46 3.43
N GLU A 239 -1.36 -15.55 4.72
CA GLU A 239 -2.29 -15.32 5.81
C GLU A 239 -1.91 -14.04 6.56
N LEU A 240 -2.85 -13.09 6.68
CA LEU A 240 -2.67 -11.89 7.49
C LEU A 240 -2.98 -12.20 8.96
N LEU A 241 -1.93 -12.34 9.76
CA LEU A 241 -2.06 -12.66 11.19
C LEU A 241 -2.53 -11.46 12.01
N GLY A 242 -2.12 -10.26 11.61
CA GLY A 242 -2.55 -9.02 12.26
C GLY A 242 -1.92 -7.78 11.64
N ALA A 243 -2.42 -6.63 12.08
CA ALA A 243 -1.90 -5.32 11.73
C ALA A 243 -2.08 -4.37 12.92
N GLU A 244 -1.03 -3.63 13.27
CA GLU A 244 -1.02 -2.62 14.32
C GLU A 244 -0.65 -1.26 13.72
N VAL A 245 -1.28 -0.21 14.23
CA VAL A 245 -0.97 1.18 13.87
C VAL A 245 -1.00 2.04 15.11
N GLY A 246 -0.14 3.05 15.16
CA GLY A 246 -0.01 3.97 16.27
C GLY A 246 0.59 5.30 15.84
N TYR A 247 0.54 6.27 16.75
CA TYR A 247 1.12 7.59 16.56
C TYR A 247 1.94 7.94 17.81
N PHE A 248 3.21 8.29 17.61
CA PHE A 248 4.17 8.53 18.68
C PHE A 248 4.87 9.87 18.43
N ASP A 249 4.63 10.86 19.30
CA ASP A 249 5.19 12.21 19.13
C ASP A 249 6.72 12.16 18.96
N PRO A 250 7.28 12.60 17.83
CA PRO A 250 8.73 12.62 17.61
C PRO A 250 9.50 13.44 18.64
N ARG A 251 8.82 14.37 19.33
CA ARG A 251 9.41 15.22 20.38
C ARG A 251 9.43 14.54 21.75
N ASP A 252 8.68 13.45 21.93
CA ASP A 252 8.67 12.71 23.19
C ASP A 252 9.97 11.90 23.35
N ARG A 253 10.75 12.26 24.36
CA ARG A 253 12.02 11.59 24.70
C ARG A 253 11.82 10.27 25.45
N ARG A 254 10.64 10.01 26.01
CA ARG A 254 10.31 8.79 26.75
C ARG A 254 9.91 7.69 25.77
N ILE A 255 8.90 7.95 24.94
CA ILE A 255 8.41 7.04 23.91
C ILE A 255 8.68 7.64 22.55
N THR A 256 9.91 7.47 22.08
CA THR A 256 10.32 7.86 20.74
C THR A 256 9.60 7.00 19.68
N PRO A 257 9.52 7.45 18.41
CA PRO A 257 8.96 6.65 17.32
C PRO A 257 9.58 5.24 17.21
N ALA A 258 10.88 5.09 17.43
CA ALA A 258 11.53 3.76 17.46
C ALA A 258 10.97 2.85 18.56
N ARG A 259 10.78 3.37 19.78
CA ARG A 259 10.17 2.61 20.89
C ARG A 259 8.68 2.35 20.64
N GLY A 260 8.00 3.27 19.95
CA GLY A 260 6.63 3.10 19.51
C GLY A 260 6.46 1.98 18.48
N LEU A 261 7.35 1.93 17.48
CA LEU A 261 7.47 0.82 16.54
C LEU A 261 7.74 -0.49 17.26
N ALA A 262 8.73 -0.51 18.16
CA ALA A 262 9.06 -1.72 18.92
C ALA A 262 7.83 -2.27 19.68
N ARG A 263 7.11 -1.40 20.40
CA ARG A 263 5.87 -1.77 21.11
C ARG A 263 4.77 -2.28 20.19
N SER A 264 4.65 -1.72 18.99
CA SER A 264 3.63 -2.12 18.02
C SER A 264 3.95 -3.50 17.44
N VAL A 265 5.21 -3.75 17.10
CA VAL A 265 5.70 -5.05 16.62
C VAL A 265 5.58 -6.11 17.70
N THR A 266 6.06 -5.87 18.92
CA THR A 266 5.93 -6.83 20.03
C THR A 266 4.48 -7.22 20.27
N ARG A 267 3.56 -6.24 20.31
CA ARG A 267 2.13 -6.52 20.50
C ARG A 267 1.53 -7.33 19.35
N LEU A 268 1.93 -7.01 18.11
CA LEU A 268 1.49 -7.75 16.92
C LEU A 268 1.90 -9.23 17.03
N LEU A 269 3.17 -9.48 17.36
CA LEU A 269 3.74 -10.82 17.53
C LEU A 269 3.06 -11.59 18.68
N GLU A 270 2.91 -10.95 19.84
CA GLU A 270 2.19 -11.53 20.99
C GLU A 270 0.75 -11.92 20.64
N ARG A 271 0.03 -11.06 19.91
CA ARG A 271 -1.35 -11.34 19.46
C ARG A 271 -1.40 -12.42 18.40
N ALA A 272 -0.40 -12.51 17.54
CA ALA A 272 -0.29 -13.56 16.54
C ALA A 272 0.20 -14.90 17.10
N GLY A 273 0.72 -14.91 18.34
CA GLY A 273 1.35 -16.10 18.92
C GLY A 273 2.66 -16.49 18.22
N VAL A 274 3.36 -15.52 17.60
CA VAL A 274 4.59 -15.74 16.84
C VAL A 274 5.79 -15.24 17.66
N PRO A 275 6.74 -16.11 18.05
CA PRO A 275 8.00 -15.68 18.67
C PRO A 275 8.78 -14.71 17.78
N ALA A 276 9.49 -13.76 18.40
CA ALA A 276 10.32 -12.81 17.67
C ALA A 276 11.41 -13.47 16.78
N GLY A 277 11.96 -14.60 17.25
CA GLY A 277 12.96 -15.38 16.51
C GLY A 277 12.40 -16.14 15.31
N ASP A 278 11.07 -16.23 15.16
CA ASP A 278 10.40 -16.93 14.05
C ASP A 278 10.04 -15.97 12.91
N VAL A 279 10.45 -14.69 12.98
CA VAL A 279 10.30 -13.70 11.91
C VAL A 279 11.48 -13.83 10.95
N ASP A 280 11.25 -14.41 9.77
CA ASP A 280 12.31 -14.73 8.80
C ASP A 280 12.70 -13.53 7.92
N LEU A 281 11.71 -12.67 7.64
CA LEU A 281 11.84 -11.55 6.71
C LEU A 281 11.24 -10.27 7.31
N VAL A 282 11.97 -9.16 7.17
CA VAL A 282 11.42 -7.82 7.40
C VAL A 282 11.40 -7.02 6.09
N SER A 283 10.24 -6.50 5.73
CA SER A 283 10.12 -5.47 4.69
C SER A 283 10.10 -4.10 5.34
N LEU A 284 11.17 -3.34 5.12
CA LEU A 284 11.41 -2.06 5.76
C LEU A 284 10.80 -0.91 4.92
N GLY A 285 9.94 -0.10 5.52
CA GLY A 285 9.16 0.92 4.84
C GLY A 285 9.72 2.32 4.95
N ALA A 286 10.57 2.61 5.94
CA ALA A 286 11.20 3.93 6.04
C ALA A 286 12.14 4.16 4.84
N ALA A 287 11.95 5.29 4.17
CA ALA A 287 12.61 5.58 2.90
C ALA A 287 13.27 6.97 2.92
N SER A 288 12.94 7.81 1.94
CA SER A 288 13.63 9.04 1.51
C SER A 288 13.71 10.17 2.56
N GLN A 289 13.25 9.93 3.79
CA GLN A 289 13.23 10.92 4.87
C GLN A 289 14.46 10.80 5.80
N GLN A 290 14.99 11.94 6.22
CA GLN A 290 16.18 12.03 7.07
C GLN A 290 16.00 11.26 8.38
N GLY A 291 16.94 10.34 8.67
CA GLY A 291 16.97 9.56 9.92
C GLY A 291 15.93 8.45 10.04
N ALA A 292 14.90 8.41 9.18
CA ALA A 292 13.79 7.48 9.29
C ALA A 292 14.24 6.01 9.24
N ARG A 293 15.17 5.66 8.32
CA ARG A 293 15.75 4.31 8.21
C ARG A 293 16.41 3.84 9.50
N ALA A 294 17.20 4.71 10.14
CA ALA A 294 17.88 4.38 11.40
C ALA A 294 16.89 4.22 12.56
N VAL A 295 15.84 5.05 12.60
CA VAL A 295 14.76 4.94 13.60
C VAL A 295 14.01 3.62 13.45
N GLU A 296 13.66 3.24 12.22
CA GLU A 296 12.95 1.98 11.94
C GLU A 296 13.78 0.76 12.33
N GLU A 297 15.03 0.67 11.87
CA GLU A 297 15.90 -0.46 12.21
C GLU A 297 16.19 -0.55 13.70
N TYR A 298 16.38 0.59 14.38
CA TYR A 298 16.57 0.60 15.83
C TYR A 298 15.31 0.10 16.56
N GLY A 299 14.12 0.53 16.12
CA GLY A 299 12.84 0.03 16.65
C GLY A 299 12.67 -1.47 16.44
N LEU A 300 13.08 -2.00 15.30
CA LEU A 300 13.04 -3.44 15.01
C LEU A 300 14.04 -4.23 15.87
N ARG A 301 15.28 -3.77 16.04
CA ARG A 301 16.24 -4.43 16.95
C ARG A 301 15.74 -4.45 18.40
N LEU A 302 15.03 -3.40 18.84
CA LEU A 302 14.40 -3.39 20.16
C LEU A 302 13.27 -4.43 20.31
N ALA A 303 12.52 -4.71 19.25
CA ALA A 303 11.42 -5.69 19.29
C ALA A 303 11.86 -7.13 19.03
N LEU A 304 12.81 -7.33 18.12
CA LEU A 304 13.23 -8.63 17.62
C LEU A 304 14.53 -9.14 18.25
N GLY A 305 15.30 -8.26 18.90
CA GLY A 305 16.66 -8.54 19.37
C GLY A 305 17.68 -8.44 18.24
N GLU A 306 17.58 -9.34 17.27
CA GLU A 306 18.39 -9.33 16.05
C GLU A 306 17.51 -9.00 14.83
N LEU A 307 18.10 -8.34 13.83
CA LEU A 307 17.37 -8.02 12.60
C LEU A 307 17.50 -9.22 11.64
N PRO A 308 16.39 -9.85 11.21
CA PRO A 308 16.44 -10.94 10.24
C PRO A 308 16.75 -10.42 8.83
N THR A 309 16.60 -11.27 7.81
CA THR A 309 16.72 -10.85 6.41
C THR A 309 15.83 -9.64 6.16
N ALA A 310 16.39 -8.60 5.54
CA ALA A 310 15.70 -7.34 5.33
C ALA A 310 15.66 -6.97 3.85
N ILE A 311 14.49 -6.54 3.37
CA ILE A 311 14.31 -5.97 2.04
C ILE A 311 13.79 -4.54 2.12
N ARG A 312 14.13 -3.72 1.12
CA ARG A 312 13.68 -2.33 0.98
C ARG A 312 13.10 -2.10 -0.40
N VAL A 313 11.78 -2.26 -0.52
CA VAL A 313 11.06 -2.10 -1.79
C VAL A 313 11.20 -0.69 -2.35
N SER A 314 11.29 0.30 -1.46
CA SER A 314 11.46 1.72 -1.81
C SER A 314 12.77 2.03 -2.55
N ASP A 315 13.80 1.18 -2.45
CA ASP A 315 15.03 1.36 -3.25
C ASP A 315 14.78 1.11 -4.75
N ALA A 316 13.81 0.26 -5.08
CA ALA A 316 13.42 -0.04 -6.46
C ALA A 316 12.29 0.86 -6.97
N VAL A 317 11.25 1.07 -6.15
CA VAL A 317 10.01 1.76 -6.58
C VAL A 317 9.91 3.22 -6.11
N GLY A 318 10.86 3.70 -5.31
CA GLY A 318 10.81 5.01 -4.65
C GLY A 318 9.93 5.04 -3.40
N ASP A 319 9.97 6.17 -2.69
CA ASP A 319 9.08 6.45 -1.57
C ASP A 319 7.67 6.76 -2.10
N THR A 320 6.78 5.79 -1.93
CA THR A 320 5.39 5.79 -2.42
C THR A 320 4.39 6.15 -1.32
N TYR A 321 4.87 6.78 -0.24
CA TYR A 321 4.06 7.30 0.86
C TYR A 321 2.98 6.33 1.35
N SER A 322 1.70 6.62 1.10
CA SER A 322 0.56 5.82 1.59
C SER A 322 0.49 4.41 0.98
N ALA A 323 1.04 4.22 -0.22
CA ALA A 323 1.06 2.94 -0.93
C ALA A 323 2.20 2.01 -0.50
N SER A 324 3.19 2.53 0.23
CA SER A 324 4.40 1.80 0.63
C SER A 324 4.10 0.43 1.23
N GLY A 325 3.30 0.36 2.29
CA GLY A 325 2.97 -0.90 2.96
C GLY A 325 2.28 -1.92 2.03
N ALA A 326 1.42 -1.48 1.12
CA ALA A 326 0.76 -2.38 0.17
C ALA A 326 1.75 -2.91 -0.89
N LEU A 327 2.63 -2.05 -1.40
CA LEU A 327 3.71 -2.45 -2.32
C LEU A 327 4.74 -3.37 -1.65
N GLN A 328 5.00 -3.16 -0.35
CA GLN A 328 5.79 -4.06 0.47
C GLN A 328 5.15 -5.44 0.61
N ALA A 329 3.84 -5.50 0.85
CA ALA A 329 3.12 -6.78 0.84
C ALA A 329 3.21 -7.47 -0.53
N ALA A 330 2.98 -6.74 -1.62
CA ALA A 330 3.10 -7.28 -2.97
C ALA A 330 4.52 -7.82 -3.25
N ALA A 331 5.56 -7.12 -2.82
CA ALA A 331 6.94 -7.58 -2.96
C ALA A 331 7.23 -8.88 -2.19
N VAL A 332 6.69 -9.01 -0.97
CA VAL A 332 6.78 -10.26 -0.19
C VAL A 332 6.10 -11.41 -0.94
N LEU A 333 4.89 -11.18 -1.48
CA LEU A 333 4.18 -12.20 -2.25
C LEU A 333 4.92 -12.57 -3.55
N ALA A 334 5.48 -11.59 -4.26
CA ALA A 334 6.31 -11.83 -5.45
C ALA A 334 7.51 -12.70 -5.12
N ARG A 335 8.23 -12.37 -4.04
CA ARG A 335 9.38 -13.12 -3.53
C ARG A 335 9.01 -14.57 -3.18
N TRP A 336 7.87 -14.78 -2.54
CA TRP A 336 7.40 -16.12 -2.17
C TRP A 336 6.91 -16.94 -3.36
N SER A 337 6.35 -16.30 -4.40
CA SER A 337 5.88 -16.99 -5.61
C SER A 337 7.02 -17.62 -6.45
N GLY A 338 8.24 -17.10 -6.34
CA GLY A 338 9.39 -17.57 -7.13
C GLY A 338 10.01 -18.88 -6.66
N GLY A 339 9.61 -19.41 -5.50
CA GLY A 339 10.18 -20.65 -4.94
C GLY A 339 11.63 -20.54 -4.43
N SER A 340 12.28 -19.38 -4.58
CA SER A 340 13.68 -19.14 -4.21
C SER A 340 13.94 -19.09 -2.70
N HIS A 341 12.88 -18.97 -1.89
CA HIS A 341 12.96 -18.80 -0.43
C HIS A 341 11.93 -19.68 0.31
N PRO A 342 11.99 -21.02 0.18
CA PRO A 342 11.04 -21.94 0.81
C PRO A 342 11.08 -21.89 2.35
N GLU A 343 12.20 -21.46 2.92
CA GLU A 343 12.44 -21.32 4.36
C GLU A 343 11.67 -20.18 5.02
N GLU A 344 11.38 -19.10 4.28
CA GLU A 344 10.67 -17.93 4.81
C GLU A 344 9.20 -18.26 5.09
N ARG A 345 8.81 -18.21 6.36
CA ARG A 345 7.45 -18.50 6.86
C ARG A 345 6.72 -17.23 7.29
N HIS A 346 7.40 -16.33 7.99
CA HIS A 346 6.81 -15.09 8.49
C HIS A 346 7.53 -13.86 7.94
N ALA A 347 6.76 -12.96 7.33
CA ALA A 347 7.23 -11.67 6.87
C ALA A 347 6.56 -10.54 7.66
N LEU A 348 7.37 -9.76 8.37
CA LEU A 348 6.95 -8.55 9.05
C LEU A 348 7.14 -7.35 8.12
N VAL A 349 6.07 -6.60 7.88
CA VAL A 349 6.13 -5.35 7.13
C VAL A 349 6.01 -4.18 8.09
N THR A 350 6.89 -3.20 7.99
CA THR A 350 6.86 -1.98 8.79
C THR A 350 6.70 -0.73 7.92
N SER A 351 6.08 0.29 8.50
CA SER A 351 5.94 1.62 7.92
C SER A 351 6.14 2.65 9.04
N LEU A 352 6.91 3.69 8.76
CA LEU A 352 7.25 4.73 9.72
C LEU A 352 7.34 6.09 9.03
N GLY A 353 6.56 7.05 9.52
CA GLY A 353 6.63 8.45 9.10
C GLY A 353 7.38 9.31 10.12
N THR A 354 8.05 10.35 9.66
CA THR A 354 8.73 11.32 10.53
C THR A 354 7.78 12.15 11.41
N ASP A 355 6.49 12.13 11.10
CA ASP A 355 5.43 12.76 11.90
C ASP A 355 5.11 11.98 13.19
N GLY A 356 5.60 10.74 13.29
CA GLY A 356 5.33 9.84 14.41
C GLY A 356 4.37 8.70 14.07
N SER A 357 3.83 8.66 12.85
CA SER A 357 3.00 7.55 12.38
C SER A 357 3.83 6.27 12.30
N VAL A 358 3.26 5.19 12.83
CA VAL A 358 3.86 3.87 12.88
C VAL A 358 2.81 2.85 12.46
N GLY A 359 3.20 1.94 11.57
CA GLY A 359 2.38 0.80 11.17
C GLY A 359 3.23 -0.45 11.05
N CYS A 360 2.64 -1.60 11.38
CA CYS A 360 3.21 -2.89 11.06
C CYS A 360 2.12 -3.93 10.81
N PHE A 361 2.42 -4.94 10.01
CA PHE A 361 1.55 -6.09 9.82
C PHE A 361 2.38 -7.34 9.53
N LEU A 362 1.80 -8.50 9.82
CA LEU A 362 2.49 -9.79 9.75
C LEU A 362 1.78 -10.69 8.77
N LEU A 363 2.53 -11.15 7.76
CA LEU A 363 2.10 -12.15 6.80
C LEU A 363 2.75 -13.49 7.14
N ARG A 364 1.97 -14.57 7.02
CA ARG A 364 2.47 -15.94 7.12
C ARG A 364 2.26 -16.65 5.79
N ARG A 365 3.26 -17.40 5.33
CA ARG A 365 3.11 -18.29 4.18
C ARG A 365 2.14 -19.43 4.55
N PRO A 366 1.18 -19.81 3.69
CA PRO A 366 0.22 -20.86 4.04
C PRO A 366 0.90 -22.21 4.24
N GLY A 367 0.42 -22.98 5.23
CA GLY A 367 0.96 -24.30 5.57
C GLY A 367 2.30 -24.28 6.34
N ALA A 368 2.76 -23.10 6.76
CA ALA A 368 3.96 -22.93 7.58
C ALA A 368 3.81 -23.38 9.03
#